data_AF-K0UM61-F1
#
_entry.id   AF-K0UM61-F1
#
_cell.length_a   1.000
_cell.length_b   1.000
_cell.length_c   1.000
_cell.angle_alpha   90.00
_cell.angle_beta   90.00
_cell.angle_gamma   90.00
#
_symmetry.space_group_name_H-M   'P 1'
#
loop_
_entity.id
_entity.type
_entity.pdbx_description
1 polymer ?
#
loop_
_entity_poly.entity_id
_entity_poly.type
_entity_poly.pdbx_seq_one_letter_code
_entity_poly.pdbx_strand_id
1 'polypeptide(L)'
;MTDALGLSIGMTNLVAAREGRQPVIRRSIFTLHNDRAPDVGEYTGSGLPLAGFVERVGDPVPLVAADGSQHRGELVLAEALDVMARAAGGGAPVVIAVPAHWGPSTVGALRGALRNKPALSPDGVPPGLVPDSLTALAGLQADP
;
A
#
# COMPACT_ATOMS: atom_id res chain seq x y z
N MET A 1 -3.91 18.09 15.86
CA MET A 1 -4.09 17.71 14.44
C MET A 1 -3.05 16.65 14.15
N THR A 2 -3.45 15.48 13.65
CA THR A 2 -2.48 14.48 13.16
C THR A 2 -1.96 14.93 11.80
N ASP A 3 -0.64 14.86 11.57
CA ASP A 3 -0.10 15.19 10.24
C ASP A 3 -0.62 14.19 9.20
N ALA A 4 -0.87 14.70 7.99
CA ALA A 4 -1.35 13.90 6.87
C ALA A 4 -0.39 12.75 6.55
N LEU A 5 -0.95 11.63 6.05
CA LEU A 5 -0.20 10.47 5.61
C LEU A 5 -0.31 10.31 4.10
N GLY A 6 0.84 10.40 3.42
CA GLY A 6 0.99 10.01 2.02
C GLY A 6 1.50 8.59 1.90
N LEU A 7 0.88 7.79 1.04
CA LEU A 7 1.34 6.45 0.66
C LEU A 7 1.57 6.43 -0.85
N SER A 8 2.58 5.72 -1.32
CA SER A 8 2.84 5.53 -2.75
C SER A 8 3.03 4.06 -3.10
N ILE A 9 2.41 3.65 -4.20
CA ILE A 9 2.42 2.28 -4.71
C ILE A 9 3.35 2.23 -5.91
N GLY A 10 4.53 1.63 -5.72
CA GLY A 10 5.41 1.22 -6.82
C GLY A 10 5.45 -0.30 -6.94
N MET A 11 5.70 -0.79 -8.16
CA MET A 11 5.91 -2.22 -8.40
C MET A 11 7.08 -2.78 -7.56
N THR A 12 8.12 -1.97 -7.34
CA THR A 12 9.34 -2.39 -6.64
C THR A 12 9.35 -1.97 -5.17
N ASN A 13 8.75 -0.82 -4.85
CA ASN A 13 8.75 -0.28 -3.50
C ASN A 13 7.38 0.32 -3.14
N LEU A 14 7.00 0.17 -1.88
CA LEU A 14 5.98 0.97 -1.24
C LEU A 14 6.66 2.07 -0.42
N VAL A 15 6.02 3.25 -0.39
CA VAL A 15 6.51 4.40 0.38
C VAL A 15 5.41 4.92 1.28
N ALA A 16 5.77 5.30 2.51
CA ALA A 16 4.92 6.06 3.41
C ALA A 16 5.65 7.33 3.85
N ALA A 17 5.02 8.49 3.68
CA ALA A 17 5.57 9.79 3.98
C ALA A 17 4.63 10.58 4.88
N ARG A 18 5.21 11.32 5.82
CA ARG A 18 4.53 12.29 6.68
C ARG A 18 5.36 13.55 6.73
N GLU A 19 4.68 14.67 6.91
CA GLU A 19 5.34 15.97 7.04
C GLU A 19 6.35 15.96 8.19
N GLY A 20 7.55 16.51 7.95
CA GLY A 20 8.62 16.59 8.95
C GLY A 20 9.25 15.26 9.38
N ARG A 21 8.95 14.14 8.71
CA ARG A 21 9.54 12.82 9.02
C ARG A 21 10.23 12.20 7.81
N GLN A 22 11.26 11.41 8.08
CA GLN A 22 11.91 10.63 7.03
C GLN A 22 10.92 9.61 6.43
N PRO A 23 10.78 9.54 5.10
CA PRO A 23 9.91 8.56 4.46
C PRO A 23 10.32 7.12 4.77
N VAL A 24 9.35 6.26 5.02
CA VAL A 24 9.54 4.82 5.14
C VAL A 24 9.44 4.22 3.74
N ILE A 25 10.54 3.65 3.25
CA ILE A 25 10.61 2.99 1.94
C ILE A 25 10.87 1.51 2.16
N ARG A 26 10.03 0.65 1.57
CA ARG A 26 10.18 -0.80 1.67
C ARG A 26 9.91 -1.47 0.34
N ARG A 27 10.58 -2.59 0.08
CA ARG A 27 10.30 -3.41 -1.11
C ARG A 27 8.84 -3.86 -1.12
N SER A 28 8.24 -3.95 -2.30
CA SER A 28 6.88 -4.47 -2.51
C SER A 28 6.84 -6.00 -2.38
N ILE A 29 7.25 -6.48 -1.21
CA ILE A 29 7.20 -7.88 -0.78
C ILE A 29 6.47 -7.86 0.55
N PHE A 30 5.37 -8.59 0.64
CA PHE A 30 4.56 -8.72 1.84
C PHE A 30 4.73 -10.14 2.39
N THR A 31 5.21 -10.27 3.63
CA THR A 31 5.47 -11.59 4.21
C THR A 31 4.45 -11.89 5.28
N LEU A 32 3.72 -12.98 5.09
CA LEU A 32 2.83 -13.54 6.10
C LEU A 32 3.63 -14.39 7.09
N HIS A 33 3.28 -14.31 8.36
CA HIS A 33 3.86 -15.12 9.43
C HIS A 33 2.74 -15.82 10.20
N ASN A 34 3.00 -17.03 10.68
CA ASN A 34 2.01 -17.79 11.45
C ASN A 34 1.98 -17.38 12.94
N ASP A 35 3.07 -16.79 13.42
CA ASP A 35 3.35 -16.51 14.83
C ASP A 35 3.36 -15.01 15.16
N ARG A 36 3.32 -14.14 14.14
CA ARG A 36 3.37 -12.68 14.31
C ARG A 36 2.61 -11.94 13.21
N ALA A 37 2.48 -10.62 13.39
CA ALA A 37 1.90 -9.74 12.37
C ALA A 37 2.73 -9.77 11.07
N PRO A 38 2.09 -9.58 9.90
CA PRO A 38 2.80 -9.51 8.64
C PRO A 38 3.73 -8.30 8.57
N ASP A 39 4.77 -8.41 7.75
CA ASP A 39 5.69 -7.32 7.46
C ASP A 39 5.76 -7.04 5.95
N VAL A 40 6.30 -5.88 5.62
CA VAL A 40 6.59 -5.44 4.25
C VAL A 40 8.08 -5.16 4.16
N GLY A 41 8.73 -5.53 3.07
CA GLY A 41 10.11 -5.18 2.78
C GLY A 41 11.02 -6.38 2.55
N GLU A 42 12.17 -6.40 3.20
CA GLU A 42 13.16 -7.46 3.00
C GLU A 42 12.66 -8.80 3.54
N TYR A 43 12.78 -9.84 2.71
CA TYR A 43 12.48 -11.21 3.13
C TYR A 43 13.68 -11.82 3.82
N THR A 44 13.52 -12.16 5.09
CA THR A 44 14.62 -12.67 5.96
C THR A 44 14.78 -14.20 5.91
N GLY A 45 14.05 -14.88 5.03
CA GLY A 45 14.06 -16.35 4.95
C GLY A 45 13.02 -17.05 5.83
N SER A 46 12.21 -16.29 6.58
CA SER A 46 11.12 -16.80 7.42
C SER A 46 9.78 -16.22 6.98
N GLY A 47 8.73 -17.05 7.02
CA GLY A 47 7.37 -16.69 6.62
C GLY A 47 7.03 -17.05 5.17
N LEU A 48 5.91 -16.55 4.68
CA LEU A 48 5.38 -16.78 3.34
C LEU A 48 5.42 -15.46 2.56
N PRO A 49 6.46 -15.22 1.74
CA PRO A 49 6.58 -13.98 0.99
C PRO A 49 5.63 -13.96 -0.22
N LEU A 50 4.94 -12.84 -0.38
CA LEU A 50 4.09 -12.51 -1.52
C LEU A 50 4.68 -11.29 -2.24
N ALA A 51 5.04 -11.46 -3.50
CA ALA A 51 5.54 -10.41 -4.39
C ALA A 51 4.69 -10.37 -5.67
N GLY A 52 4.82 -9.30 -6.46
CA GLY A 52 4.04 -9.13 -7.69
C GLY A 52 2.54 -8.83 -7.46
N PHE A 53 2.15 -8.51 -6.21
CA PHE A 53 0.75 -8.24 -5.86
C PHE A 53 0.24 -6.92 -6.44
N VAL A 54 1.12 -5.98 -6.75
CA VAL A 54 0.77 -4.67 -7.35
C VAL A 54 0.25 -4.89 -8.77
N GLU A 55 0.88 -5.78 -9.53
CA GLU A 55 0.55 -6.14 -10.90
C GLU A 55 -0.74 -6.96 -10.99
N ARG A 56 -1.11 -7.65 -9.91
CA ARG A 56 -2.31 -8.50 -9.81
C ARG A 56 -3.54 -7.78 -9.24
N VAL A 57 -3.47 -6.47 -8.99
CA VAL A 57 -4.62 -5.71 -8.47
C VAL A 57 -5.77 -5.76 -9.49
N GLY A 58 -6.92 -6.29 -9.08
CA GLY A 58 -8.09 -6.44 -9.94
C GLY A 58 -7.98 -7.56 -10.98
N ASP A 59 -6.87 -8.29 -11.02
CA ASP A 59 -6.73 -9.50 -11.83
C ASP A 59 -7.55 -10.64 -11.19
N PRO A 60 -8.37 -11.39 -11.97
CA PRO A 60 -9.03 -12.57 -11.45
C PRO A 60 -8.07 -13.66 -10.96
N VAL A 61 -6.86 -13.74 -11.51
CA VAL A 61 -5.85 -14.75 -11.18
C VAL A 61 -5.15 -14.38 -9.86
N PRO A 62 -5.24 -15.20 -8.81
CA PRO A 62 -4.61 -14.91 -7.53
C PRO A 62 -3.10 -15.16 -7.58
N LEU A 63 -2.39 -14.54 -6.65
CA LEU A 63 -1.06 -14.99 -6.25
C LEU A 63 -1.18 -16.32 -5.51
N VAL A 64 -0.23 -17.21 -5.73
CA VAL A 64 -0.12 -18.48 -5.03
C VAL A 64 1.14 -18.46 -4.19
N ALA A 65 1.00 -18.58 -2.87
CA ALA A 65 2.13 -18.67 -1.95
C ALA A 65 2.79 -20.05 -2.03
N ALA A 66 3.97 -20.20 -1.42
CA ALA A 66 4.73 -21.45 -1.42
C ALA A 66 3.98 -22.63 -0.76
N ASP A 67 3.03 -22.35 0.13
CA ASP A 67 2.17 -23.34 0.77
C ASP A 67 0.92 -23.70 -0.06
N GLY A 68 0.76 -23.13 -1.25
CA GLY A 68 -0.38 -23.33 -2.14
C GLY A 68 -1.60 -22.45 -1.82
N SER A 69 -1.54 -21.60 -0.79
CA SER A 69 -2.62 -20.67 -0.47
C SER A 69 -2.75 -19.58 -1.53
N GLN A 70 -3.99 -19.14 -1.79
CA GLN A 70 -4.32 -18.20 -2.85
C GLN A 70 -4.66 -16.81 -2.28
N HIS A 71 -4.08 -15.77 -2.87
CA HIS A 71 -4.17 -14.40 -2.38
C HIS A 71 -4.50 -13.43 -3.51
N ARG A 72 -5.54 -12.61 -3.32
CA ARG A 72 -5.93 -11.56 -4.28
C ARG A 72 -4.97 -10.37 -4.19
N GLY A 73 -4.51 -9.86 -5.34
CA GLY A 73 -3.52 -8.78 -5.39
C GLY A 73 -3.96 -7.52 -4.65
N GLU A 74 -5.21 -7.09 -4.86
CA GLU A 74 -5.79 -5.92 -4.18
C GLU A 74 -5.89 -6.06 -2.66
N LEU A 75 -6.12 -7.28 -2.16
CA LEU A 75 -6.19 -7.53 -0.72
C LEU A 75 -4.79 -7.52 -0.10
N VAL A 76 -3.83 -8.19 -0.73
CA VAL A 76 -2.42 -8.18 -0.30
C VAL A 76 -1.88 -6.75 -0.29
N LEU A 77 -2.17 -5.96 -1.33
CA LEU A 77 -1.76 -4.56 -1.39
C LEU A 77 -2.38 -3.73 -0.26
N ALA A 78 -3.67 -3.91 0.03
CA ALA A 78 -4.34 -3.19 1.11
C ALA A 78 -3.74 -3.52 2.49
N GLU A 79 -3.39 -4.79 2.74
CA GLU A 79 -2.66 -5.21 3.94
C GLU A 79 -1.26 -4.59 4.01
N ALA A 80 -0.53 -4.62 2.89
CA ALA A 80 0.81 -4.04 2.82
C ALA A 80 0.80 -2.53 3.09
N LEU A 81 -0.19 -1.81 2.54
CA LEU A 81 -0.36 -0.37 2.80
C LEU A 81 -0.71 -0.07 4.26
N ASP A 82 -1.50 -0.91 4.91
CA ASP A 82 -1.82 -0.81 6.33
C ASP A 82 -0.57 -1.05 7.20
N VAL A 83 0.27 -2.03 6.85
CA VAL A 83 1.60 -2.22 7.48
C VAL A 83 2.48 -0.99 7.29
N MET A 84 2.54 -0.41 6.09
CA MET A 84 3.32 0.79 5.80
C MET A 84 2.80 2.03 6.56
N ALA A 85 1.48 2.19 6.67
CA ALA A 85 0.86 3.26 7.44
C ALA A 85 1.22 3.17 8.93
N ARG A 86 1.14 1.95 9.52
CA ARG A 86 1.58 1.71 10.90
C ARG A 86 3.06 2.02 11.08
N ALA A 87 3.91 1.61 10.14
CA ALA A 87 5.34 1.88 10.18
C ALA A 87 5.67 3.39 10.14
N ALA A 88 4.85 4.20 9.46
CA ALA A 88 4.97 5.66 9.46
C ALA A 88 4.33 6.35 10.69
N GLY A 89 3.60 5.60 11.52
CA GLY A 89 2.90 6.11 12.70
C GLY A 89 1.47 6.62 12.44
N GLY A 90 0.83 6.21 11.34
CA GLY A 90 -0.53 6.63 10.95
C GLY A 90 -0.61 8.10 10.53
N GLY A 91 -1.81 8.62 10.37
CA GLY A 91 -2.05 10.03 10.03
C GLY A 91 -3.42 10.24 9.41
N ALA A 92 -3.90 11.48 9.40
CA ALA A 92 -5.19 11.85 8.82
C ALA A 92 -5.10 13.27 8.23
N PRO A 93 -5.56 13.53 7.00
CA PRO A 93 -6.12 12.56 6.05
C PRO A 93 -5.06 11.58 5.49
N VAL A 94 -5.53 10.49 4.88
CA VAL A 94 -4.69 9.51 4.16
C VAL A 94 -4.88 9.70 2.65
N VAL A 95 -3.78 9.81 1.92
CA VAL A 95 -3.75 9.88 0.44
C VAL A 95 -2.83 8.79 -0.10
N ILE A 96 -3.29 8.03 -1.09
CA ILE A 96 -2.55 6.95 -1.72
C ILE A 96 -2.33 7.30 -3.20
N ALA A 97 -1.07 7.43 -3.58
CA ALA A 97 -0.61 7.55 -4.96
C ALA A 97 -0.70 6.18 -5.64
N VAL A 98 -1.59 6.06 -6.63
CA VAL A 98 -1.78 4.85 -7.45
C VAL A 98 -1.07 5.01 -8.80
N PRO A 99 -0.54 3.93 -9.41
CA PRO A 99 0.10 4.02 -10.73
C PRO A 99 -0.84 4.66 -11.76
N ALA A 100 -0.41 5.73 -12.43
CA ALA A 100 -1.27 6.50 -13.35
C ALA A 100 -1.78 5.70 -14.56
N HIS A 101 -1.13 4.58 -14.89
CA HIS A 101 -1.55 3.70 -15.98
C HIS A 101 -2.68 2.73 -15.59
N TRP A 102 -3.05 2.64 -14.30
CA TRP A 102 -4.14 1.80 -13.86
C TRP A 102 -5.49 2.30 -14.39
N GLY A 103 -6.25 1.37 -14.97
CA GLY A 103 -7.62 1.64 -15.41
C GLY A 103 -8.60 1.75 -14.23
N PRO A 104 -9.83 2.24 -14.49
CA PRO A 104 -10.86 2.41 -13.45
C PRO A 104 -11.21 1.12 -12.69
N SER A 105 -11.17 -0.04 -13.35
CA SER A 105 -11.43 -1.34 -12.72
C SER A 105 -10.39 -1.70 -11.66
N THR A 106 -9.10 -1.53 -11.97
CA THR A 106 -7.98 -1.78 -11.05
C THR A 106 -8.04 -0.84 -9.84
N VAL A 107 -8.25 0.46 -10.08
CA VAL A 107 -8.44 1.44 -8.99
C VAL A 107 -9.69 1.10 -8.15
N GLY A 108 -10.77 0.65 -8.80
CA GLY A 108 -11.99 0.19 -8.14
C GLY A 108 -11.77 -1.03 -7.24
N ALA A 109 -10.98 -2.00 -7.68
CA ALA A 109 -10.63 -3.19 -6.90
C ALA A 109 -9.85 -2.81 -5.64
N LEU A 110 -8.82 -1.96 -5.76
CA LEU A 110 -8.09 -1.43 -4.60
C LEU A 110 -9.03 -0.65 -3.66
N ARG A 111 -9.88 0.22 -4.20
CA ARG A 111 -10.85 0.98 -3.40
C ARG A 111 -11.79 0.05 -2.62
N GLY A 112 -12.21 -1.07 -3.21
CA GLY A 112 -13.00 -2.09 -2.54
C GLY A 112 -12.24 -2.74 -1.38
N ALA A 113 -10.99 -3.16 -1.62
CA ALA A 113 -10.14 -3.78 -0.60
C ALA A 113 -9.86 -2.86 0.60
N LEU A 114 -9.62 -1.57 0.35
CA LEU A 114 -9.32 -0.57 1.38
C LEU A 114 -10.47 -0.33 2.37
N ARG A 115 -11.73 -0.64 2.00
CA ARG A 115 -12.87 -0.51 2.93
C ARG A 115 -12.73 -1.39 4.17
N ASN A 116 -11.96 -2.47 4.07
CA ASN A 116 -11.70 -3.39 5.17
C ASN A 116 -10.48 -2.97 6.01
N LYS A 117 -9.97 -1.73 5.84
CA LYS A 117 -8.79 -1.20 6.53
C LYS A 117 -9.11 0.07 7.31
N PRO A 118 -9.67 -0.05 8.54
CA PRO A 118 -9.99 1.11 9.38
C PRO A 118 -8.79 2.02 9.68
N ALA A 119 -7.58 1.45 9.79
CA ALA A 119 -6.35 2.21 10.00
C ALA A 119 -5.99 3.15 8.83
N LEU A 120 -6.49 2.85 7.62
CA LEU A 120 -6.35 3.71 6.45
C LEU A 120 -7.55 4.66 6.26
N SER A 121 -8.57 4.54 7.12
CA SER A 121 -9.76 5.39 7.11
C SER A 121 -10.00 6.02 8.48
N PRO A 122 -9.03 6.79 9.02
CA PRO A 122 -9.20 7.48 10.30
C PRO A 122 -10.46 8.35 10.27
N ASP A 123 -11.18 8.38 11.39
CA ASP A 123 -12.48 9.05 11.52
C ASP A 123 -13.55 8.60 10.52
N GLY A 124 -13.38 7.40 9.95
CA GLY A 124 -14.29 6.83 8.95
C GLY A 124 -14.17 7.43 7.56
N VAL A 125 -13.18 8.31 7.32
CA VAL A 125 -12.96 8.94 6.01
C VAL A 125 -12.06 8.04 5.16
N PRO A 126 -12.54 7.47 4.04
CA PRO A 126 -11.71 6.61 3.20
C PRO A 126 -10.51 7.36 2.61
N PRO A 127 -9.40 6.67 2.31
CA PRO A 127 -8.24 7.30 1.74
C PRO A 127 -8.53 7.86 0.34
N GLY A 128 -7.96 9.03 0.04
CA GLY A 128 -7.97 9.59 -1.31
C GLY A 128 -7.06 8.75 -2.23
N LEU A 129 -7.56 8.35 -3.39
CA LEU A 129 -6.75 7.68 -4.42
C LEU A 129 -6.44 8.69 -5.52
N VAL A 130 -5.16 8.94 -5.76
CA VAL A 130 -4.68 9.97 -6.69
C VAL A 130 -3.62 9.36 -7.61
N PRO A 131 -3.59 9.66 -8.93
CA PRO A 131 -2.51 9.21 -9.80
C PRO A 131 -1.13 9.67 -9.30
N ASP A 132 -0.15 8.78 -9.32
CA ASP A 132 1.24 9.06 -8.93
C ASP A 132 1.86 10.23 -9.71
N SER A 133 1.55 10.35 -11.00
CA SER A 133 1.94 11.48 -11.85
C SER A 133 1.48 12.83 -11.31
N LEU A 134 0.26 12.91 -10.76
CA LEU A 134 -0.24 14.14 -10.13
C LEU A 134 0.47 14.41 -8.81
N THR A 135 0.74 13.36 -8.01
CA THR A 135 1.47 13.52 -6.75
C THR A 135 2.91 13.96 -6.96
N ALA A 136 3.56 13.49 -8.03
CA ALA A 136 4.90 13.92 -8.42
C ALA A 136 4.92 15.40 -8.85
N LEU A 137 3.94 15.84 -9.65
CA LEU A 137 3.79 17.25 -10.03
C LEU A 137 3.54 18.13 -8.80
N ALA A 138 2.65 17.71 -7.91
CA ALA A 138 2.36 18.44 -6.68
C ALA A 138 3.59 18.54 -5.76
N GLY A 139 4.40 17.48 -5.68
CA GLY A 139 5.68 17.49 -4.97
C GLY A 139 6.65 18.53 -5.52
N LEU A 140 6.85 18.56 -6.84
CA LEU A 140 7.70 19.56 -7.50
C LEU A 140 7.17 21.00 -7.32
N GLN A 141 5.85 21.19 -7.24
CA GLN A 141 5.27 22.52 -6.99
C GLN A 141 5.45 22.99 -5.54
N ALA A 142 5.47 22.06 -4.58
CA ALA A 142 5.64 22.35 -3.16
C ALA A 142 7.10 22.63 -2.78
N ASP A 143 8.04 21.96 -3.44
CA ASP A 143 9.49 22.13 -3.27
C ASP A 143 10.19 22.07 -4.65
N PRO A 144 10.31 23.22 -5.36
CA PRO A 144 10.78 23.29 -6.75
C PRO A 144 12.26 22.97 -7.01
#